data_AF-A0A485KR10-F1
#
_entry.id   AF-A0A485KR10-F1
#
_cell.length_a   1.000
_cell.length_b   1.000
_cell.length_c   1.000
_cell.angle_alpha   90.00
_cell.angle_beta   90.00
_cell.angle_gamma   90.00
#
_symmetry.space_group_name_H-M   'P 1'
#
loop_
_entity.id
_entity.type
_entity.pdbx_description
1 polymer ?
#
loop_
_entity_poly.entity_id
_entity_poly.type
_entity_poly.pdbx_seq_one_letter_code
_entity_poly.pdbx_strand_id
1 'polypeptide(L)'
;MHHRQQHATEPYILGVDGRTFPVYFTDGVGDHRLKITIVSVAQRMEHYLYLPETTVGILASAAKCDVASHAFKEFLIGHICLRKQLRKDTFFLGQTRFTEASFHVDPPLADGDDIGGIPTRRMVTELGDVLRLLSDQRCFQERQIWSNQQLFDALTKGFEHMQTLAASFLQQEHLVKKLAADLDMWKAASHERTLRIDSTFQQQRMKTKATRWLYVLVLEAQLSRVENATETLHRAMESMAQQMQSAMHEIHQTRDEMDQAWRVKQKTVEMETDRAKKEWHEFRVDNKRHLERIKDAFGLLNEAQSRSSKQVVNLAGQVNALSQMKDKVELNGQVITEVRHAYLEILPKLQDMVVLERKREAIAAVHNLAFDKPSF
;
A
#
# COMPACT_ATOMS: atom_id res chain seq x y z
N MET A 1 8.25 -97.97 57.18
CA MET A 1 9.67 -97.68 56.88
C MET A 1 10.07 -98.49 55.65
N HIS A 2 10.09 -97.85 54.48
CA HIS A 2 10.51 -98.49 53.24
C HIS A 2 11.96 -98.14 52.94
N HIS A 3 12.84 -99.13 53.04
CA HIS A 3 14.17 -99.07 52.44
C HIS A 3 14.01 -99.05 50.91
N ARG A 4 14.13 -97.88 50.29
CA ARG A 4 14.38 -97.78 48.85
C ARG A 4 15.80 -98.28 48.59
N GLN A 5 15.91 -99.48 48.01
CA GLN A 5 17.13 -99.97 47.37
C GLN A 5 17.54 -98.93 46.30
N GLN A 6 18.72 -98.35 46.47
CA GLN A 6 19.33 -97.46 45.49
C GLN A 6 19.77 -98.31 44.29
N HIS A 7 19.05 -98.24 43.18
CA HIS A 7 19.49 -98.84 41.92
C HIS A 7 20.75 -98.12 41.43
N ALA A 8 21.85 -98.85 41.29
CA ALA A 8 23.11 -98.33 40.75
C ALA A 8 22.91 -97.95 39.27
N THR A 9 23.06 -96.65 38.97
CA THR A 9 23.12 -96.14 37.59
C THR A 9 24.45 -96.54 36.95
N GLU A 10 24.48 -96.71 35.62
CA GLU A 10 25.74 -96.92 34.88
C GLU A 10 26.74 -95.80 35.24
N PRO A 11 28.02 -96.15 35.52
CA PRO A 11 29.00 -95.16 35.94
C PRO A 11 29.33 -94.23 34.79
N TYR A 12 29.35 -92.93 35.07
CA TYR A 12 29.94 -91.96 34.15
C TYR A 12 31.46 -92.05 34.23
N ILE A 13 32.15 -91.66 33.16
CA ILE A 13 33.61 -91.74 33.10
C ILE A 13 34.18 -90.31 33.18
N LEU A 14 34.97 -90.05 34.23
CA LEU A 14 35.78 -88.83 34.36
C LEU A 14 37.20 -89.10 33.88
N GLY A 15 37.62 -88.43 32.81
CA GLY A 15 39.00 -88.45 32.31
C GLY A 15 39.79 -87.23 32.78
N VAL A 16 40.77 -87.41 33.68
CA VAL A 16 41.63 -86.32 34.19
C VAL A 16 43.07 -86.81 34.31
N ASP A 17 44.04 -85.99 33.87
CA ASP A 17 45.48 -86.31 33.85
C ASP A 17 45.80 -87.69 33.22
N GLY A 18 45.10 -88.04 32.13
CA GLY A 18 45.29 -89.29 31.38
C GLY A 18 44.78 -90.56 32.10
N ARG A 19 44.06 -90.41 33.22
CA ARG A 19 43.43 -91.52 33.96
C ARG A 19 41.91 -91.40 33.90
N THR A 20 41.23 -92.54 33.90
CA THR A 20 39.77 -92.62 33.95
C THR A 20 39.30 -93.06 35.33
N PHE A 21 38.31 -92.35 35.85
CA PHE A 21 37.68 -92.65 37.14
C PHE A 21 36.17 -92.83 36.94
N PRO A 22 35.56 -93.90 37.46
CA PRO A 22 34.11 -94.04 37.47
C PRO A 22 33.51 -93.03 38.45
N VAL A 23 32.46 -92.34 38.01
CA VAL A 23 31.71 -91.35 38.77
C VAL A 23 30.26 -91.76 38.88
N TYR A 24 29.77 -91.79 40.11
CA TYR A 24 28.39 -92.12 40.45
C TYR A 24 27.68 -90.87 40.97
N PHE A 25 26.46 -90.68 40.46
CA PHE A 25 25.54 -89.66 40.92
C PHE A 25 24.41 -90.35 41.68
N THR A 26 24.28 -90.05 42.96
CA THR A 26 23.17 -90.53 43.77
C THR A 26 22.34 -89.36 44.26
N ASP A 27 21.03 -89.42 44.05
CA ASP A 27 20.11 -88.43 44.60
C ASP A 27 20.10 -88.57 46.13
N GLY A 28 20.34 -87.46 46.81
CA GLY A 28 20.31 -87.41 48.26
C GLY A 28 18.88 -87.27 48.80
N VAL A 29 18.70 -87.53 50.10
CA VAL A 29 17.43 -87.33 50.82
C VAL A 29 17.69 -86.32 51.95
N GLY A 30 16.91 -85.23 52.02
CA GLY A 30 17.08 -84.13 52.99
C GLY A 30 17.76 -82.89 52.41
N ASP A 31 18.54 -82.15 53.20
CA ASP A 31 19.22 -80.88 52.83
C ASP A 31 20.32 -81.01 51.75
N HIS A 32 20.64 -82.24 51.31
CA HIS A 32 21.58 -82.53 50.24
C HIS A 32 20.85 -83.19 49.07
N ARG A 33 20.78 -82.50 47.93
CA ARG A 33 20.02 -82.95 46.76
C ARG A 33 20.79 -83.93 45.89
N LEU A 34 22.11 -83.78 45.80
CA LEU A 34 22.94 -84.63 44.92
C LEU A 34 24.26 -85.01 45.60
N LYS A 35 24.59 -86.29 45.61
CA LYS A 35 25.91 -86.81 45.99
C LYS A 35 26.67 -87.25 44.75
N ILE A 36 27.87 -86.72 44.59
CA ILE A 36 28.82 -87.12 43.54
C ILE A 36 29.89 -87.98 44.20
N THR A 37 30.14 -89.18 43.66
CA THR A 37 31.16 -90.10 44.18
C THR A 37 32.11 -90.52 43.06
N ILE A 38 33.40 -90.28 43.24
CA ILE A 38 34.48 -90.67 42.33
C ILE A 38 35.25 -91.81 42.99
N VAL A 39 35.38 -92.95 42.32
CA VAL A 39 36.05 -94.13 42.90
C VAL A 39 37.46 -94.27 42.34
N SER A 40 38.46 -94.25 43.22
CA SER A 40 39.87 -94.51 42.90
C SER A 40 40.22 -95.95 43.31
N VAL A 41 39.99 -96.89 42.40
CA VAL A 41 40.22 -98.34 42.66
C VAL A 41 41.68 -98.61 43.01
N ALA A 42 42.63 -97.96 42.31
CA ALA A 42 44.07 -98.14 42.55
C ALA A 42 44.50 -97.71 43.97
N GLN A 43 43.83 -96.71 44.55
CA GLN A 43 44.15 -96.20 45.89
C GLN A 43 43.22 -96.75 46.97
N ARG A 44 42.18 -97.52 46.59
CA ARG A 44 41.09 -97.98 47.48
C ARG A 44 40.41 -96.82 48.22
N MET A 45 40.24 -95.71 47.52
CA MET A 45 39.64 -94.48 48.05
C MET A 45 38.41 -94.08 47.24
N GLU A 46 37.37 -93.62 47.94
CA GLU A 46 36.24 -92.91 47.36
C GLU A 46 36.34 -91.42 47.71
N HIS A 47 36.09 -90.58 46.72
CA HIS A 47 36.00 -89.14 46.88
C HIS A 47 34.55 -88.73 46.68
N TYR A 48 33.92 -88.13 47.69
CA TYR A 48 32.52 -87.73 47.60
C TYR A 48 32.30 -86.26 47.92
N LEU A 49 31.29 -85.68 47.28
CA LEU A 49 30.83 -84.32 47.52
C LEU A 49 29.30 -84.30 47.56
N TYR A 50 28.75 -83.66 48.58
CA TYR A 50 27.31 -83.41 48.71
C TYR A 50 27.00 -81.98 48.27
N LEU A 51 26.06 -81.84 47.34
CA LEU A 51 25.58 -80.55 46.86
C LEU A 51 24.20 -80.25 47.44
N PRO A 52 24.00 -79.09 48.09
CA PRO A 52 22.68 -78.63 48.54
C PRO A 52 21.75 -78.38 47.35
N GLU A 53 20.44 -78.46 47.58
CA GLU A 53 19.41 -78.22 46.56
C GLU A 53 19.56 -76.87 45.86
N THR A 54 19.88 -75.82 46.62
CA THR A 54 20.09 -74.47 46.08
C THR A 54 21.26 -74.42 45.08
N THR A 55 22.39 -75.05 45.40
CA THR A 55 23.54 -75.12 44.51
C THR A 55 23.23 -75.92 43.25
N VAL A 56 22.53 -77.05 43.37
CA VAL A 56 22.11 -77.87 42.23
C VAL A 56 21.19 -77.07 41.30
N GLY A 57 20.22 -76.33 41.85
CA GLY A 57 19.33 -75.46 41.07
C GLY A 57 20.07 -74.34 40.34
N ILE A 58 21.02 -73.67 40.99
CA ILE A 58 21.86 -72.62 40.36
C ILE A 58 22.68 -73.22 39.21
N LEU A 59 23.33 -74.38 39.43
CA LEU A 59 24.15 -75.01 38.40
C LEU A 59 23.32 -75.50 37.21
N ALA A 60 22.13 -76.05 37.45
CA ALA A 60 21.23 -76.51 36.37
C ALA A 60 20.71 -75.33 35.55
N SER A 61 20.37 -74.22 36.20
CA SER A 61 20.00 -72.97 35.52
C SER A 61 21.15 -72.41 34.69
N ALA A 62 22.38 -72.40 35.23
CA ALA A 62 23.58 -71.97 34.49
C ALA A 62 23.85 -72.85 33.27
N ALA A 63 23.63 -74.16 33.39
CA ALA A 63 23.78 -75.12 32.31
C ALA A 63 22.56 -75.14 31.34
N LYS A 64 21.49 -74.38 31.62
CA LYS A 64 20.23 -74.35 30.87
C LYS A 64 19.63 -75.74 30.62
N CYS A 65 19.75 -76.64 31.59
CA CYS A 65 19.25 -78.01 31.50
C CYS A 65 18.53 -78.41 32.80
N ASP A 66 17.74 -79.49 32.71
CA ASP A 66 17.04 -80.04 33.89
C ASP A 66 18.01 -80.84 34.78
N VAL A 67 17.81 -80.79 36.09
CA VAL A 67 18.64 -81.46 37.11
C VAL A 67 18.70 -82.98 36.91
N ALA A 68 17.60 -83.58 36.44
CA ALA A 68 17.54 -85.02 36.18
C ALA A 68 18.18 -85.42 34.83
N SER A 69 18.53 -84.46 33.98
CA SER A 69 19.00 -84.73 32.63
C SER A 69 20.44 -85.27 32.57
N HIS A 70 20.72 -86.09 31.56
CA HIS A 70 22.08 -86.55 31.26
C HIS A 70 23.03 -85.37 31.00
N ALA A 71 22.54 -84.34 30.30
CA ALA A 71 23.30 -83.13 29.99
C ALA A 71 23.78 -82.39 31.25
N PHE A 72 22.99 -82.39 32.33
CA PHE A 72 23.39 -81.80 33.60
C PHE A 72 24.52 -82.61 34.27
N LYS A 73 24.45 -83.95 34.23
CA LYS A 73 25.51 -84.81 34.78
C LYS A 73 26.82 -84.68 33.99
N GLU A 74 26.77 -84.61 32.66
CA GLU A 74 27.94 -84.31 31.83
C GLU A 74 28.53 -82.93 32.13
N PHE A 75 27.68 -81.91 32.30
CA PHE A 75 28.11 -80.59 32.72
C PHE A 75 28.88 -80.66 34.04
N LEU A 76 28.36 -81.36 35.06
CA LEU A 76 29.05 -81.50 36.34
C LEU A 76 30.41 -82.21 36.21
N ILE A 77 30.49 -83.30 35.43
CA ILE A 77 31.75 -84.04 35.18
C ILE A 77 32.78 -83.12 34.54
N GLY A 78 32.38 -82.35 33.53
CA GLY A 78 33.28 -81.42 32.82
C GLY A 78 33.88 -80.33 33.71
N HIS A 79 33.27 -80.07 34.88
CA HIS A 79 33.72 -79.04 35.84
C HIS A 79 34.44 -79.63 37.07
N ILE A 80 34.64 -80.95 37.13
CA ILE A 80 35.48 -81.58 38.14
C ILE A 80 36.94 -81.47 37.71
N CYS A 81 37.79 -80.93 38.58
CA CYS A 81 39.21 -80.78 38.33
C CYS A 81 40.02 -81.49 39.41
N LEU A 82 41.13 -82.12 39.01
CA LEU A 82 42.15 -82.61 39.94
C LEU A 82 43.16 -81.49 40.19
N ARG A 83 43.43 -81.18 41.46
CA ARG A 83 44.45 -80.20 41.86
C ARG A 83 45.40 -80.81 42.86
N LYS A 84 46.70 -80.50 42.74
CA LYS A 84 47.72 -80.87 43.72
C LYS A 84 47.67 -79.90 44.90
N GLN A 85 47.25 -80.38 46.07
CA GLN A 85 47.29 -79.61 47.31
C GLN A 85 48.11 -80.38 48.34
N LEU A 86 49.13 -79.73 48.94
CA LEU A 86 49.99 -80.34 49.96
C LEU A 86 50.61 -81.70 49.55
N ARG A 87 51.03 -81.82 48.28
CA ARG A 87 51.61 -83.03 47.65
C ARG A 87 50.63 -84.23 47.49
N LYS A 88 49.32 -84.01 47.65
CA LYS A 88 48.28 -85.01 47.35
C LYS A 88 47.39 -84.51 46.21
N ASP A 89 47.03 -85.43 45.32
CA ASP A 89 46.05 -85.17 44.26
C ASP A 89 44.65 -85.15 44.91
N THR A 90 43.88 -84.08 44.69
CA THR A 90 42.56 -83.90 45.31
C THR A 90 41.58 -83.35 44.30
N PHE A 91 40.37 -83.91 44.29
CA PHE A 91 39.29 -83.48 43.39
C PHE A 91 38.55 -82.24 43.92
N PHE A 92 38.19 -81.36 42.99
CA PHE A 92 37.43 -80.15 43.24
C PHE A 92 36.30 -80.00 42.22
N LEU A 93 35.16 -79.47 42.68
CA LEU A 93 34.12 -78.91 41.82
C LEU A 93 34.09 -77.39 42.06
N GLY A 94 34.59 -76.61 41.10
CA GLY A 94 34.81 -75.18 41.26
C GLY A 94 35.85 -74.85 42.34
N GLN A 95 35.39 -74.41 43.52
CA GLN A 95 36.24 -74.14 44.70
C GLN A 95 36.02 -75.16 45.83
N THR A 96 35.04 -76.05 45.71
CA THR A 96 34.66 -76.99 46.77
C THR A 96 35.45 -78.28 46.64
N ARG A 97 36.08 -78.70 47.73
CA ARG A 97 36.91 -79.91 47.82
C ARG A 97 36.04 -81.15 48.04
N PHE A 98 36.37 -82.26 47.37
CA PHE A 98 35.77 -83.58 47.68
C PHE A 98 36.36 -84.17 48.96
N THR A 99 35.50 -84.80 49.77
CA THR A 99 35.87 -85.52 50.99
C THR A 99 36.32 -86.94 50.64
N GLU A 100 37.31 -87.46 51.36
CA GLU A 100 37.95 -88.76 51.08
C GLU A 100 37.56 -89.83 52.12
N ALA A 101 37.23 -91.03 51.66
CA ALA A 101 37.01 -92.21 52.50
C ALA A 101 37.67 -93.46 51.90
N SER A 102 38.28 -94.30 52.73
CA SER A 102 38.86 -95.58 52.29
C SER A 102 37.83 -96.71 52.30
N PHE A 103 37.86 -97.60 51.32
CA PHE A 103 37.05 -98.82 51.30
C PHE A 103 37.92 -100.09 51.29
N HIS A 104 37.42 -101.17 51.88
CA HIS A 104 38.04 -102.50 51.85
C HIS A 104 37.24 -103.43 50.95
N VAL A 105 37.94 -104.16 50.08
CA VAL A 105 37.39 -105.25 49.27
C VAL A 105 38.00 -106.53 49.80
N ASP A 106 37.19 -107.39 50.43
CA ASP A 106 37.63 -108.69 50.92
C ASP A 106 37.93 -109.61 49.71
N PRO A 107 39.13 -110.21 49.61
CA PRO A 107 39.41 -111.19 48.57
C PRO A 107 38.68 -112.50 48.87
N PRO A 108 38.09 -113.19 47.87
CA PRO A 108 37.45 -114.49 48.09
C PRO A 108 38.51 -115.54 48.43
N LEU A 109 38.30 -116.24 49.55
CA LEU A 109 39.11 -117.35 50.05
C LEU A 109 39.21 -118.47 49.01
N ALA A 110 40.43 -118.90 48.71
CA ALA A 110 40.73 -120.12 47.99
C ALA A 110 41.32 -121.13 48.99
N ASP A 111 40.54 -122.16 49.30
CA ASP A 111 40.91 -123.43 49.94
C ASP A 111 39.84 -124.45 49.45
N GLY A 112 40.10 -125.69 49.07
CA GLY A 112 41.30 -126.50 49.01
C GLY A 112 40.88 -127.90 48.52
N ASP A 113 41.77 -128.51 47.74
CA ASP A 113 42.06 -129.94 47.55
C ASP A 113 41.01 -131.00 47.11
N ASP A 114 41.35 -131.57 45.94
CA ASP A 114 41.44 -132.98 45.56
C ASP A 114 40.19 -133.90 45.59
N ILE A 115 39.81 -134.39 44.40
CA ILE A 115 40.16 -135.72 43.86
C ILE A 115 39.39 -135.95 42.53
N GLY A 116 40.09 -136.35 41.47
CA GLY A 116 39.52 -137.16 40.38
C GLY A 116 39.12 -136.43 39.09
N GLY A 117 39.86 -136.66 38.01
CA GLY A 117 39.71 -135.98 36.73
C GLY A 117 38.42 -136.27 35.96
N ILE A 118 37.93 -135.25 35.23
CA ILE A 118 36.96 -135.40 34.14
C ILE A 118 37.31 -134.42 33.00
N PRO A 119 37.42 -134.86 31.72
CA PRO A 119 37.62 -133.98 30.57
C PRO A 119 36.37 -133.16 30.16
N THR A 120 35.33 -133.09 31.00
CA THR A 120 34.05 -132.42 30.68
C THR A 120 34.03 -130.92 30.96
N ARG A 121 34.89 -130.40 31.84
CA ARG A 121 34.88 -128.96 32.19
C ARG A 121 35.34 -128.04 31.05
N ARG A 122 36.28 -128.48 30.20
CA ARG A 122 36.78 -127.70 29.05
C ARG A 122 35.77 -127.63 27.90
N MET A 123 35.12 -128.74 27.54
CA MET A 123 34.12 -128.72 26.47
C MET A 123 32.87 -127.89 26.84
N VAL A 124 32.46 -127.87 28.11
CA VAL A 124 31.31 -127.05 28.56
C VAL A 124 31.63 -125.55 28.56
N THR A 125 32.88 -125.18 28.85
CA THR A 125 33.34 -123.78 28.77
C THR A 125 33.50 -123.32 27.32
N GLU A 126 34.10 -124.14 26.46
CA GLU A 126 34.24 -123.84 25.03
C GLU A 126 32.88 -123.72 24.31
N LEU A 127 31.91 -124.59 24.63
CA LEU A 127 30.55 -124.48 24.08
C LEU A 127 29.82 -123.24 24.61
N GLY A 128 30.02 -122.89 25.89
CA GLY A 128 29.49 -121.66 26.49
C GLY A 128 30.04 -120.39 25.83
N ASP A 129 31.33 -120.38 25.52
CA ASP A 129 31.99 -119.26 24.84
C ASP A 129 31.51 -119.09 23.40
N VAL A 130 31.30 -120.19 22.66
CA VAL A 130 30.73 -120.15 21.30
C VAL A 130 29.27 -119.63 21.32
N LEU A 131 28.44 -120.12 22.25
CA LEU A 131 27.05 -119.65 22.36
C LEU A 131 26.98 -118.17 22.77
N ARG A 132 27.88 -117.72 23.65
CA ARG A 132 28.01 -116.31 24.01
C ARG A 132 28.46 -115.45 22.82
N LEU A 133 29.45 -115.91 22.05
CA LEU A 133 29.94 -115.20 20.86
C LEU A 133 28.84 -115.06 19.78
N LEU A 134 28.03 -116.10 19.57
CA LEU A 134 26.89 -116.07 18.65
C LEU A 134 25.78 -115.14 19.17
N SER A 135 25.55 -115.10 20.48
CA SER A 135 24.59 -114.17 21.09
C SER A 135 25.05 -112.71 21.00
N ASP A 136 26.35 -112.45 21.18
CA ASP A 136 26.94 -111.12 21.04
C ASP A 136 26.89 -110.66 19.58
N GLN A 137 27.14 -111.55 18.61
CA GLN A 137 26.95 -111.26 17.18
C GLN A 137 25.50 -110.92 16.83
N ARG A 138 24.53 -111.67 17.36
CA ARG A 138 23.10 -111.39 17.16
C ARG A 138 22.72 -110.04 17.75
N CYS A 139 23.16 -109.75 18.98
CA CYS A 139 22.90 -108.45 19.62
C CYS A 139 23.51 -107.29 18.82
N PHE A 140 24.71 -107.48 18.26
CA PHE A 140 25.35 -106.50 17.39
C PHE A 140 24.54 -106.25 16.11
N GLN A 141 24.07 -107.31 15.45
CA GLN A 141 23.22 -107.20 14.26
C GLN A 141 21.89 -106.51 14.56
N GLU A 142 21.24 -106.82 15.69
CA GLU A 142 20.00 -106.16 16.12
C GLU A 142 20.21 -104.66 16.41
N ARG A 143 21.33 -104.29 17.06
CA ARG A 143 21.71 -102.88 17.25
C ARG A 143 21.98 -102.17 15.93
N GLN A 144 22.61 -102.83 14.96
CA GLN A 144 22.87 -102.27 13.64
C GLN A 144 21.57 -102.05 12.86
N ILE A 145 20.62 -102.99 12.94
CA ILE A 145 19.27 -102.84 12.36
C ILE A 145 18.54 -101.67 13.00
N TRP A 146 18.57 -101.54 14.33
CA TRP A 146 17.95 -100.41 15.04
C TRP A 146 18.58 -99.06 14.70
N SER A 147 19.92 -98.99 14.62
CA SER A 147 20.64 -97.78 14.21
C SER A 147 20.29 -97.40 12.76
N ASN A 148 20.18 -98.38 11.86
CA ASN A 148 19.78 -98.14 10.48
C ASN A 148 18.32 -97.66 10.41
N GLN A 149 17.41 -98.24 11.21
CA GLN A 149 16.02 -97.79 11.28
C GLN A 149 15.92 -96.34 11.76
N GLN A 150 16.65 -95.97 12.82
CA GLN A 150 16.68 -94.58 13.30
C GLN A 150 17.25 -93.62 12.24
N LEU A 151 18.25 -94.06 11.47
CA LEU A 151 18.80 -93.29 10.36
C LEU A 151 17.78 -93.11 9.23
N PHE A 152 17.04 -94.17 8.84
CA PHE A 152 15.98 -94.08 7.83
C PHE A 152 14.80 -93.22 8.29
N ASP A 153 14.40 -93.32 9.56
CA ASP A 153 13.35 -92.47 10.13
C ASP A 153 13.76 -90.99 10.16
N ALA A 154 15.02 -90.71 10.52
CA ALA A 154 15.57 -89.35 10.49
C ALA A 154 15.65 -88.79 9.07
N LEU A 155 16.08 -89.60 8.10
CA LEU A 155 16.10 -89.23 6.68
C LEU A 155 14.69 -88.95 6.15
N THR A 156 13.72 -89.82 6.45
CA THR A 156 12.32 -89.65 6.03
C THR A 156 11.73 -88.36 6.57
N LYS A 157 11.88 -88.09 7.87
CA LYS A 157 11.45 -86.82 8.47
C LYS A 157 12.17 -85.61 7.86
N GLY A 158 13.46 -85.74 7.53
CA GLY A 158 14.22 -84.72 6.82
C GLY A 158 13.61 -84.39 5.45
N PHE A 159 13.25 -85.41 4.67
CA PHE A 159 12.57 -85.23 3.38
C PHE A 159 11.19 -84.58 3.51
N GLU A 160 10.38 -84.97 4.50
CA GLU A 160 9.07 -84.34 4.77
C GLU A 160 9.20 -82.85 5.13
N HIS A 161 10.21 -82.49 5.94
CA HIS A 161 10.50 -81.09 6.27
C HIS A 161 10.95 -80.31 5.02
N MET A 162 11.82 -80.89 4.20
CA MET A 162 12.24 -80.27 2.94
C MET A 162 11.07 -80.07 1.97
N GLN A 163 10.13 -81.02 1.89
CA GLN A 163 8.93 -80.90 1.05
C GLN A 163 8.00 -79.79 1.56
N THR A 164 7.83 -79.67 2.88
CA THR A 164 7.04 -78.60 3.50
C THR A 164 7.69 -77.23 3.27
N LEU A 165 9.02 -77.14 3.40
CA LEU A 165 9.79 -75.94 3.11
C LEU A 165 9.65 -75.53 1.64
N ALA A 166 9.77 -76.47 0.71
CA ALA A 166 9.59 -76.22 -0.72
C ALA A 166 8.17 -75.70 -1.06
N ALA A 167 7.13 -76.28 -0.45
CA ALA A 167 5.76 -75.80 -0.61
C ALA A 167 5.59 -74.37 -0.07
N SER A 168 6.23 -74.05 1.06
CA SER A 168 6.21 -72.69 1.63
C SER A 168 6.91 -71.67 0.73
N PHE A 169 8.04 -72.04 0.10
CA PHE A 169 8.74 -71.17 -0.85
C PHE A 169 7.91 -70.90 -2.10
N LEU A 170 7.22 -71.90 -2.64
CA LEU A 170 6.33 -71.71 -3.79
C LEU A 170 5.18 -70.75 -3.46
N GLN A 171 4.59 -70.84 -2.27
CA GLN A 171 3.56 -69.90 -1.82
C GLN A 171 4.11 -68.47 -1.65
N GLN A 172 5.31 -68.33 -1.07
CA GLN A 172 5.97 -67.03 -0.95
C GLN A 172 6.27 -66.42 -2.33
N GLU A 173 6.73 -67.22 -3.30
CA GLU A 173 6.98 -66.77 -4.66
C GLU A 173 5.72 -66.21 -5.33
N HIS A 174 4.57 -66.89 -5.16
CA HIS A 174 3.29 -66.42 -5.69
C HIS A 174 2.87 -65.08 -5.06
N LEU A 175 3.08 -64.94 -3.75
CA LEU A 175 2.75 -63.71 -3.03
C LEU A 175 3.64 -62.54 -3.47
N VAL A 176 4.94 -62.80 -3.65
CA VAL A 176 5.89 -61.80 -4.18
C VAL A 176 5.51 -61.38 -5.61
N LYS A 177 5.16 -62.34 -6.48
CA LYS A 177 4.68 -62.04 -7.85
C LYS A 177 3.42 -61.18 -7.85
N LYS A 178 2.47 -61.48 -6.96
CA LYS A 178 1.26 -60.68 -6.80
C LYS A 178 1.56 -59.25 -6.31
N LEU A 179 2.40 -59.11 -5.28
CA LEU A 179 2.82 -57.81 -4.77
C LEU A 179 3.56 -56.97 -5.82
N ALA A 180 4.39 -57.61 -6.66
CA ALA A 180 5.06 -56.93 -7.76
C ALA A 180 4.06 -56.39 -8.79
N ALA A 181 3.06 -57.20 -9.18
CA ALA A 181 2.00 -56.77 -10.09
C ALA A 181 1.15 -55.63 -9.50
N ASP A 182 0.79 -55.71 -8.21
CA ASP A 182 0.06 -54.65 -7.51
C ASP A 182 0.86 -53.34 -7.46
N LEU A 183 2.18 -53.43 -7.25
CA LEU A 183 3.07 -52.27 -7.27
C LEU A 183 3.14 -51.62 -8.67
N ASP A 184 3.20 -52.42 -9.73
CA ASP A 184 3.25 -51.90 -11.09
C ASP A 184 1.92 -51.25 -11.50
N MET A 185 0.79 -51.82 -11.10
CA MET A 185 -0.52 -51.16 -11.26
C MET A 185 -0.59 -49.83 -10.50
N TRP A 186 -0.08 -49.80 -9.26
CA TRP A 186 -0.03 -48.58 -8.47
C TRP A 186 0.85 -47.50 -9.11
N LYS A 187 2.03 -47.88 -9.64
CA LYS A 187 2.90 -46.96 -10.38
C LYS A 187 2.21 -46.41 -11.63
N ALA A 188 1.54 -47.26 -12.41
CA ALA A 188 0.80 -46.83 -13.60
C ALA A 188 -0.32 -45.84 -13.23
N ALA A 189 -1.11 -46.15 -12.20
CA ALA A 189 -2.17 -45.26 -11.71
C ALA A 189 -1.63 -43.94 -11.15
N SER A 190 -0.48 -43.97 -10.47
CA SER A 190 0.21 -42.77 -9.99
C SER A 190 0.67 -41.89 -11.15
N HIS A 191 1.31 -42.48 -12.16
CA HIS A 191 1.76 -41.76 -13.35
C HIS A 191 0.60 -41.12 -14.11
N GLU A 192 -0.50 -41.85 -14.32
CA GLU A 192 -1.69 -41.32 -14.98
C GLU A 192 -2.30 -40.15 -14.18
N ARG A 193 -2.36 -40.26 -12.85
CA ARG A 193 -2.84 -39.17 -11.98
C ARG A 193 -1.99 -37.92 -12.14
N THR A 194 -0.66 -38.06 -12.16
CA THR A 194 0.25 -36.93 -12.39
C THR A 194 0.00 -36.28 -13.74
N LEU A 195 -0.11 -37.06 -14.82
CA LEU A 195 -0.40 -36.53 -16.16
C LEU A 195 -1.73 -35.76 -16.23
N ARG A 196 -2.79 -36.27 -15.58
CA ARG A 196 -4.09 -35.58 -15.51
C ARG A 196 -3.99 -34.26 -14.73
N ILE A 197 -3.29 -34.27 -13.60
CA ILE A 197 -3.08 -33.06 -12.79
C ILE A 197 -2.27 -32.02 -13.58
N ASP A 198 -1.18 -32.43 -14.23
CA ASP A 198 -0.36 -31.52 -15.03
C ASP A 198 -1.13 -30.94 -16.21
N SER A 199 -1.90 -31.77 -16.92
CA SER A 199 -2.75 -31.32 -18.03
C SER A 199 -3.80 -30.29 -17.58
N THR A 200 -4.51 -30.58 -16.48
CA THR A 200 -5.50 -29.65 -15.93
C THR A 200 -4.87 -28.34 -15.44
N PHE A 201 -3.71 -28.43 -14.77
CA PHE A 201 -2.97 -27.25 -14.32
C PHE A 201 -2.49 -26.40 -15.50
N GLN A 202 -1.93 -27.03 -16.55
CA GLN A 202 -1.52 -26.32 -17.76
C GLN A 202 -2.72 -25.66 -18.46
N GLN A 203 -3.85 -26.36 -18.58
CA GLN A 203 -5.06 -25.81 -19.18
C GLN A 203 -5.59 -24.60 -18.38
N GLN A 204 -5.64 -24.70 -17.05
CA GLN A 204 -6.03 -23.56 -16.20
C GLN A 204 -5.05 -22.40 -16.34
N ARG A 205 -3.74 -22.67 -16.32
CA ARG A 205 -2.70 -21.64 -16.52
C ARG A 205 -2.86 -20.92 -17.86
N MET A 206 -3.16 -21.65 -18.93
CA MET A 206 -3.41 -21.05 -20.25
C MET A 206 -4.69 -20.21 -20.27
N LYS A 207 -5.78 -20.70 -19.64
CA LYS A 207 -7.01 -19.90 -19.48
C LYS A 207 -6.76 -18.62 -18.71
N THR A 208 -6.08 -18.68 -17.56
CA THR A 208 -5.74 -17.50 -16.75
C THR A 208 -4.87 -16.51 -17.52
N LYS A 209 -3.88 -16.99 -18.27
CA LYS A 209 -3.06 -16.13 -19.15
C LYS A 209 -3.91 -15.45 -20.22
N ALA A 210 -4.79 -16.18 -20.90
CA ALA A 210 -5.67 -15.64 -21.93
C ALA A 210 -6.64 -14.59 -21.35
N THR A 211 -7.25 -14.84 -20.20
CA THR A 211 -8.14 -13.89 -19.52
C THR A 211 -7.39 -12.62 -19.12
N ARG A 212 -6.17 -12.75 -18.56
CA ARG A 212 -5.32 -11.59 -18.23
C ARG A 212 -4.98 -10.77 -19.47
N TRP A 213 -4.62 -11.44 -20.57
CA TRP A 213 -4.29 -10.77 -21.82
C TRP A 213 -5.48 -10.01 -22.42
N LEU A 214 -6.68 -10.62 -22.41
CA LEU A 214 -7.93 -9.96 -22.77
C LEU A 214 -8.19 -8.71 -21.90
N TYR A 215 -7.95 -8.80 -20.60
CA TYR A 215 -8.12 -7.66 -19.70
C TYR A 215 -7.15 -6.52 -20.01
N VAL A 216 -5.89 -6.84 -20.32
CA VAL A 216 -4.88 -5.85 -20.76
C VAL A 216 -5.33 -5.16 -22.05
N LEU A 217 -5.78 -5.91 -23.07
CA LEU A 217 -6.28 -5.31 -24.31
C LEU A 217 -7.48 -4.37 -24.08
N VAL A 218 -8.41 -4.75 -23.21
CA VAL A 218 -9.56 -3.90 -22.87
C VAL A 218 -9.10 -2.62 -22.18
N LEU A 219 -8.14 -2.72 -21.26
CA LEU A 219 -7.56 -1.55 -20.59
C LEU A 219 -6.81 -0.63 -21.56
N GLU A 220 -6.00 -1.18 -22.46
CA GLU A 220 -5.29 -0.40 -23.49
C GLU A 220 -6.27 0.34 -24.40
N ALA A 221 -7.36 -0.33 -24.83
CA ALA A 221 -8.40 0.30 -25.63
C ALA A 221 -9.14 1.42 -24.86
N GLN A 222 -9.37 1.26 -23.56
CA GLN A 222 -9.96 2.31 -22.72
C GLN A 222 -8.99 3.48 -22.51
N LEU A 223 -7.71 3.20 -22.29
CA LEU A 223 -6.68 4.22 -22.15
C LEU A 223 -6.61 5.10 -23.39
N SER A 224 -6.55 4.48 -24.59
CA SER A 224 -6.53 5.21 -25.86
C SER A 224 -7.78 6.08 -26.08
N ARG A 225 -8.96 5.64 -25.61
CA ARG A 225 -10.17 6.48 -25.66
C ARG A 225 -10.07 7.69 -24.74
N VAL A 226 -9.53 7.51 -23.54
CA VAL A 226 -9.32 8.61 -22.59
C VAL A 226 -8.30 9.59 -23.15
N GLU A 227 -7.17 9.12 -23.68
CA GLU A 227 -6.15 9.96 -24.32
C GLU A 227 -6.74 10.80 -25.45
N ASN A 228 -7.48 10.18 -26.38
CA ASN A 228 -8.16 10.90 -27.45
C ASN A 228 -9.15 11.95 -26.92
N ALA A 229 -9.94 11.61 -25.89
CA ALA A 229 -10.88 12.55 -25.28
C ALA A 229 -10.15 13.74 -24.63
N THR A 230 -9.05 13.49 -23.91
CA THR A 230 -8.23 14.55 -23.31
C THR A 230 -7.61 15.45 -24.36
N GLU A 231 -7.14 14.90 -25.47
CA GLU A 231 -6.56 15.69 -26.55
C GLU A 231 -7.61 16.56 -27.24
N THR A 232 -8.83 16.04 -27.47
CA THR A 232 -9.93 16.85 -28.00
C THR A 232 -10.35 17.98 -27.05
N LEU A 233 -10.40 17.71 -25.74
CA LEU A 233 -10.69 18.74 -24.74
C LEU A 233 -9.61 19.82 -24.71
N HIS A 234 -8.34 19.42 -24.80
CA HIS A 234 -7.21 20.35 -24.84
C HIS A 234 -7.32 21.32 -26.03
N ARG A 235 -7.54 20.79 -27.25
CA ARG A 235 -7.74 21.61 -28.45
C ARG A 235 -8.96 22.55 -28.32
N ALA A 236 -10.04 22.09 -27.71
CA ALA A 236 -11.23 22.92 -27.48
C ALA A 236 -10.93 24.08 -26.51
N MET A 237 -10.17 23.82 -25.44
CA MET A 237 -9.74 24.85 -24.49
C MET A 237 -8.80 25.88 -25.14
N GLU A 238 -7.85 25.44 -25.97
CA GLU A 238 -6.98 26.35 -26.72
C GLU A 238 -7.76 27.25 -27.68
N SER A 239 -8.73 26.69 -28.41
CA SER A 239 -9.61 27.45 -29.29
C SER A 239 -10.44 28.49 -28.52
N MET A 240 -11.01 28.10 -27.38
CA MET A 240 -11.76 29.01 -26.52
C MET A 240 -10.87 30.13 -25.96
N ALA A 241 -9.63 29.82 -25.58
CA ALA A 241 -8.67 30.82 -25.12
C ALA A 241 -8.35 31.84 -26.22
N GLN A 242 -8.13 31.39 -27.46
CA GLN A 242 -7.91 32.28 -28.62
C GLN A 242 -9.12 33.16 -28.91
N GLN A 243 -10.34 32.60 -28.89
CA GLN A 243 -11.58 33.37 -29.07
C GLN A 243 -11.74 34.44 -27.99
N MET A 244 -11.50 34.08 -26.73
CA MET A 244 -11.57 35.02 -25.60
C MET A 244 -10.53 36.13 -25.72
N GLN A 245 -9.31 35.82 -26.17
CA GLN A 245 -8.25 36.79 -26.39
C GLN A 245 -8.59 37.76 -27.53
N SER A 246 -9.18 37.27 -28.63
CA SER A 246 -9.68 38.10 -29.73
C SER A 246 -10.81 39.03 -29.27
N ALA A 247 -11.80 38.50 -28.54
CA ALA A 247 -12.91 39.27 -28.02
C ALA A 247 -12.44 40.36 -27.03
N MET A 248 -11.47 40.05 -26.16
CA MET A 248 -10.86 41.05 -25.30
C MET A 248 -10.17 42.16 -26.09
N HIS A 249 -9.46 41.81 -27.17
CA HIS A 249 -8.79 42.79 -28.01
C HIS A 249 -9.80 43.75 -28.68
N GLU A 250 -10.91 43.22 -29.22
CA GLU A 250 -12.00 44.02 -29.78
C GLU A 250 -12.65 44.95 -28.74
N ILE A 251 -12.88 44.45 -27.51
CA ILE A 251 -13.42 45.27 -26.41
C ILE A 251 -12.45 46.40 -26.05
N HIS A 252 -11.15 46.12 -26.01
CA HIS A 252 -10.14 47.15 -25.75
C HIS A 252 -10.09 48.19 -26.87
N GLN A 253 -10.11 47.76 -28.13
CA GLN A 253 -10.10 48.66 -29.27
C GLN A 253 -11.35 49.57 -29.29
N THR A 254 -12.53 48.99 -29.11
CA THR A 254 -13.79 49.77 -29.08
C THR A 254 -13.83 50.75 -27.91
N ARG A 255 -13.26 50.38 -26.75
CA ARG A 255 -13.08 51.30 -25.64
C ARG A 255 -12.16 52.47 -26.00
N ASP A 256 -11.00 52.19 -26.61
CA ASP A 256 -10.05 53.24 -27.00
C ASP A 256 -10.63 54.19 -28.06
N GLU A 257 -11.39 53.66 -29.03
CA GLU A 257 -12.12 54.44 -30.03
C GLU A 257 -13.17 55.34 -29.35
N MET A 258 -13.92 54.82 -28.37
CA MET A 258 -14.85 55.63 -27.58
C MET A 258 -14.14 56.73 -26.77
N ASP A 259 -13.01 56.42 -26.13
CA ASP A 259 -12.24 57.40 -25.35
C ASP A 259 -11.65 58.51 -26.26
N GLN A 260 -11.26 58.18 -27.49
CA GLN A 260 -10.86 59.18 -28.49
C GLN A 260 -12.03 60.03 -28.94
N ALA A 261 -13.17 59.42 -29.29
CA ALA A 261 -14.38 60.14 -29.69
C ALA A 261 -14.86 61.09 -28.57
N TRP A 262 -14.81 60.63 -27.32
CA TRP A 262 -15.14 61.44 -26.15
C TRP A 262 -14.21 62.64 -26.00
N ARG A 263 -12.88 62.44 -26.10
CA ARG A 263 -11.89 63.53 -26.04
C ARG A 263 -12.12 64.58 -27.13
N VAL A 264 -12.43 64.16 -28.35
CA VAL A 264 -12.78 65.08 -29.45
C VAL A 264 -14.04 65.87 -29.10
N LYS A 265 -15.10 65.19 -28.66
CA LYS A 265 -16.36 65.86 -28.28
C LYS A 265 -16.15 66.89 -27.17
N GLN A 266 -15.38 66.53 -26.13
CA GLN A 266 -15.06 67.42 -25.03
C GLN A 266 -14.34 68.68 -25.53
N LYS A 267 -13.32 68.52 -26.37
CA LYS A 267 -12.58 69.66 -26.95
C LYS A 267 -13.46 70.56 -27.82
N THR A 268 -14.39 69.98 -28.57
CA THR A 268 -15.37 70.76 -29.36
C THR A 268 -16.28 71.60 -28.46
N VAL A 269 -16.78 71.03 -27.36
CA VAL A 269 -17.61 71.77 -26.39
C VAL A 269 -16.82 72.90 -25.73
N GLU A 270 -15.55 72.67 -25.37
CA GLU A 270 -14.65 73.71 -24.83
C GLU A 270 -14.45 74.86 -25.85
N MET A 271 -14.23 74.53 -27.12
CA MET A 271 -14.10 75.54 -28.18
C MET A 271 -15.39 76.35 -28.40
N GLU A 272 -16.55 75.69 -28.42
CA GLU A 272 -17.84 76.39 -28.58
C GLU A 272 -18.15 77.30 -27.38
N THR A 273 -17.84 76.85 -26.16
CA THR A 273 -18.02 77.68 -24.96
C THR A 273 -17.09 78.90 -24.97
N ASP A 274 -15.84 78.77 -25.40
CA ASP A 274 -14.92 79.91 -25.52
C ASP A 274 -15.32 80.87 -26.64
N ARG A 275 -15.82 80.34 -27.77
CA ARG A 275 -16.40 81.16 -28.84
C ARG A 275 -17.59 81.98 -28.32
N ALA A 276 -18.52 81.34 -27.63
CA ALA A 276 -19.69 82.01 -27.07
C ALA A 276 -19.30 83.09 -26.05
N LYS A 277 -18.29 82.84 -25.19
CA LYS A 277 -17.75 83.87 -24.28
C LYS A 277 -17.20 85.08 -25.03
N LYS A 278 -16.48 84.85 -26.14
CA LYS A 278 -15.90 85.92 -26.96
C LYS A 278 -16.99 86.77 -27.61
N GLU A 279 -17.98 86.14 -28.23
CA GLU A 279 -19.14 86.81 -28.84
C GLU A 279 -19.92 87.63 -27.80
N TRP A 280 -20.13 87.09 -26.59
CA TRP A 280 -20.76 87.83 -25.50
C TRP A 280 -19.93 89.05 -25.08
N HIS A 281 -18.61 88.89 -24.96
CA HIS A 281 -17.73 90.00 -24.60
C HIS A 281 -17.76 91.12 -25.63
N GLU A 282 -17.69 90.79 -26.93
CA GLU A 282 -17.80 91.75 -28.04
C GLU A 282 -19.13 92.50 -28.00
N PHE A 283 -20.25 91.77 -27.85
CA PHE A 283 -21.58 92.37 -27.70
C PHE A 283 -21.66 93.36 -26.52
N ARG A 284 -21.05 93.02 -25.38
CA ARG A 284 -21.01 93.90 -24.19
C ARG A 284 -20.22 95.18 -24.47
N VAL A 285 -19.08 95.08 -25.15
CA VAL A 285 -18.24 96.24 -25.51
C VAL A 285 -18.98 97.16 -26.47
N ASP A 286 -19.64 96.61 -27.49
CA ASP A 286 -20.44 97.39 -28.43
C ASP A 286 -21.61 98.09 -27.75
N ASN A 287 -22.35 97.41 -26.88
CA ASN A 287 -23.43 98.03 -26.11
C ASN A 287 -22.93 99.18 -25.23
N LYS A 288 -21.77 99.03 -24.58
CA LYS A 288 -21.16 100.12 -23.80
C LYS A 288 -20.84 101.32 -24.69
N ARG A 289 -20.32 101.08 -25.90
CA ARG A 289 -20.03 102.15 -26.88
C ARG A 289 -21.30 102.86 -27.35
N HIS A 290 -22.39 102.11 -27.58
CA HIS A 290 -23.69 102.68 -27.93
C HIS A 290 -24.27 103.53 -26.80
N LEU A 291 -24.16 103.09 -25.56
CA LEU A 291 -24.58 103.87 -24.38
C LEU A 291 -23.83 105.20 -24.26
N GLU A 292 -22.51 105.22 -24.45
CA GLU A 292 -21.74 106.47 -24.44
C GLU A 292 -22.17 107.40 -25.59
N ARG A 293 -22.41 106.87 -26.80
CA ARG A 293 -22.94 107.68 -27.92
C ARG A 293 -24.31 108.29 -27.60
N ILE A 294 -25.19 107.54 -26.95
CA ILE A 294 -26.51 108.03 -26.53
C ILE A 294 -26.34 109.15 -25.49
N LYS A 295 -25.45 108.95 -24.52
CA LYS A 295 -25.11 109.98 -23.51
C LYS A 295 -24.57 111.26 -24.15
N ASP A 296 -23.66 111.14 -25.12
CA ASP A 296 -23.14 112.30 -25.87
C ASP A 296 -24.25 113.03 -26.63
N ALA A 297 -25.16 112.28 -27.27
CA ALA A 297 -26.31 112.86 -27.98
C ALA A 297 -27.25 113.63 -27.04
N PHE A 298 -27.51 113.11 -25.83
CA PHE A 298 -28.26 113.84 -24.81
C PHE A 298 -27.53 115.11 -24.34
N GLY A 299 -26.20 115.08 -24.23
CA GLY A 299 -25.39 116.26 -23.94
C GLY A 299 -25.57 117.37 -24.99
N LEU A 300 -25.48 117.01 -26.28
CA LEU A 300 -25.69 117.94 -27.40
C LEU A 300 -27.12 118.52 -27.42
N LEU A 301 -28.13 117.70 -27.12
CA LEU A 301 -29.53 118.14 -27.01
C LEU A 301 -29.72 119.18 -25.89
N ASN A 302 -29.11 118.94 -24.74
CA ASN A 302 -29.18 119.87 -23.60
C ASN A 302 -28.48 121.21 -23.91
N GLU A 303 -27.34 121.17 -24.60
CA GLU A 303 -26.67 122.39 -25.08
C GLU A 303 -27.52 123.17 -26.09
N ALA A 304 -28.18 122.48 -27.02
CA ALA A 304 -29.08 123.10 -27.99
C ALA A 304 -30.28 123.79 -27.30
N GLN A 305 -30.86 123.16 -26.28
CA GLN A 305 -31.91 123.76 -25.45
C GLN A 305 -31.42 125.04 -24.75
N SER A 306 -30.22 125.02 -24.16
CA SER A 306 -29.62 126.20 -23.51
C SER A 306 -29.41 127.36 -24.50
N ARG A 307 -28.91 127.07 -25.71
CA ARG A 307 -28.72 128.07 -26.78
C ARG A 307 -30.05 128.67 -27.25
N SER A 308 -31.06 127.82 -27.45
CA SER A 308 -32.42 128.27 -27.83
C SER A 308 -33.04 129.16 -26.76
N SER A 309 -32.92 128.79 -25.48
CA SER A 309 -33.39 129.61 -24.35
C SER A 309 -32.73 131.00 -24.33
N LYS A 310 -31.43 131.11 -24.60
CA LYS A 310 -30.74 132.41 -24.73
C LYS A 310 -31.24 133.24 -25.91
N GLN A 311 -31.55 132.63 -27.06
CA GLN A 311 -32.07 133.33 -28.23
C GLN A 311 -33.47 133.92 -27.98
N VAL A 312 -34.34 133.21 -27.26
CA VAL A 312 -35.67 133.70 -26.88
C VAL A 312 -35.59 134.95 -25.99
N VAL A 313 -34.65 134.99 -25.04
CA VAL A 313 -34.44 136.17 -24.18
C VAL A 313 -33.97 137.38 -25.00
N ASN A 314 -33.08 137.19 -25.98
CA ASN A 314 -32.64 138.28 -26.86
C ASN A 314 -33.76 138.82 -27.76
N LEU A 315 -34.63 137.95 -28.30
CA LEU A 315 -35.80 138.35 -29.08
C LEU A 315 -36.79 139.17 -28.25
N ALA A 316 -37.03 138.79 -26.99
CA ALA A 316 -37.87 139.57 -26.08
C ALA A 316 -37.31 140.99 -25.85
N GLY A 317 -35.99 141.15 -25.77
CA GLY A 317 -35.32 142.45 -25.69
C GLY A 317 -35.52 143.31 -26.95
N GLN A 318 -35.50 142.70 -28.15
CA GLN A 318 -35.74 143.40 -29.41
C GLN A 318 -37.19 143.87 -29.57
N VAL A 319 -38.16 143.09 -29.08
CA VAL A 319 -39.58 143.48 -29.06
C VAL A 319 -39.81 144.71 -28.15
N ASN A 320 -39.07 144.82 -27.05
CA ASN A 320 -39.15 145.99 -26.18
C ASN A 320 -38.63 147.28 -26.84
N ALA A 321 -37.61 147.17 -27.72
CA ALA A 321 -37.11 148.30 -28.51
C ALA A 321 -38.13 148.79 -29.57
N LEU A 322 -38.93 147.87 -30.13
CA LEU A 322 -40.06 148.23 -31.01
C LEU A 322 -41.15 149.00 -30.27
N SER A 323 -41.43 148.67 -29.00
CA SER A 323 -42.38 149.44 -28.17
C SER A 323 -41.92 150.88 -27.97
N GLN A 324 -40.63 151.11 -27.72
CA GLN A 324 -40.08 152.47 -27.59
C GLN A 324 -40.14 153.27 -28.91
N MET A 325 -40.09 152.59 -30.06
CA MET A 325 -40.22 153.24 -31.37
C MET A 325 -41.66 153.72 -31.62
N LYS A 326 -42.66 152.96 -31.18
CA LYS A 326 -44.07 153.35 -31.22
C LYS A 326 -44.30 154.67 -30.46
N ASP A 327 -43.78 154.79 -29.24
CA ASP A 327 -43.97 155.98 -28.40
C ASP A 327 -43.39 157.25 -29.07
N LYS A 328 -42.26 157.13 -29.78
CA LYS A 328 -41.67 158.24 -30.55
C LYS A 328 -42.51 158.65 -31.77
N VAL A 329 -43.17 157.69 -32.43
CA VAL A 329 -44.05 157.97 -33.58
C VAL A 329 -45.33 158.69 -33.11
N GLU A 330 -45.91 158.28 -31.98
CA GLU A 330 -47.06 158.96 -31.37
C GLU A 330 -46.72 160.42 -31.00
N LEU A 331 -45.53 160.66 -30.42
CA LEU A 331 -45.05 161.99 -30.09
C LEU A 331 -44.93 162.89 -31.34
N ASN A 332 -44.36 162.38 -32.43
CA ASN A 332 -44.29 163.10 -33.70
C ASN A 332 -45.68 163.43 -34.27
N GLY A 333 -46.64 162.52 -34.10
CA GLY A 333 -48.04 162.77 -34.47
C GLY A 333 -48.65 163.95 -33.72
N GLN A 334 -48.40 164.06 -32.42
CA GLN A 334 -48.85 165.20 -31.60
C GLN A 334 -48.26 166.53 -32.11
N VAL A 335 -46.95 166.57 -32.35
CA VAL A 335 -46.25 167.77 -32.86
C VAL A 335 -46.83 168.24 -34.21
N ILE A 336 -47.07 167.32 -35.16
CA ILE A 336 -47.67 167.66 -36.45
C ILE A 336 -49.08 168.26 -36.28
N THR A 337 -49.84 167.74 -35.31
CA THR A 337 -51.20 168.21 -35.04
C THR A 337 -51.18 169.63 -34.46
N GLU A 338 -50.25 169.93 -33.55
CA GLU A 338 -50.03 171.27 -33.00
C GLU A 338 -49.63 172.27 -34.09
N VAL A 339 -48.68 171.91 -34.97
CA VAL A 339 -48.26 172.76 -36.10
C VAL A 339 -49.44 173.05 -37.03
N ARG A 340 -50.27 172.05 -37.33
CA ARG A 340 -51.47 172.23 -38.16
C ARG A 340 -52.47 173.19 -37.53
N HIS A 341 -52.66 173.12 -36.20
CA HIS A 341 -53.57 174.00 -35.49
C HIS A 341 -53.08 175.46 -35.51
N ALA A 342 -51.79 175.69 -35.28
CA ALA A 342 -51.18 177.01 -35.40
C ALA A 342 -51.32 177.60 -36.81
N TYR A 343 -51.17 176.77 -37.85
CA TYR A 343 -51.31 177.20 -39.25
C TYR A 343 -52.75 177.67 -39.57
N LEU A 344 -53.78 177.00 -39.03
CA LEU A 344 -55.18 177.36 -39.22
C LEU A 344 -55.57 178.68 -38.53
N GLU A 345 -54.95 179.02 -37.39
CA GLU A 345 -55.20 180.29 -36.70
C GLU A 345 -54.54 181.50 -37.37
N ILE A 346 -53.34 181.33 -37.93
CA ILE A 346 -52.52 182.44 -38.44
C ILE A 346 -52.92 182.84 -39.86
N LEU A 347 -53.33 181.90 -40.71
CA LEU A 347 -53.65 182.16 -42.13
C LEU A 347 -54.75 183.22 -42.34
N PRO A 348 -55.89 183.18 -41.64
CA PRO A 348 -56.95 184.17 -41.81
C PRO A 348 -56.50 185.57 -41.40
N LYS A 349 -55.69 185.66 -40.33
CA LYS A 349 -55.13 186.93 -39.83
C LYS A 349 -54.17 187.56 -40.84
N LEU A 350 -53.31 186.76 -41.48
CA LEU A 350 -52.44 187.24 -42.56
C LEU A 350 -53.24 187.69 -43.79
N GLN A 351 -54.30 186.97 -44.13
CA GLN A 351 -55.16 187.30 -45.28
C GLN A 351 -55.92 188.62 -45.07
N ASP A 352 -56.47 188.83 -43.87
CA ASP A 352 -57.11 190.11 -43.49
C ASP A 352 -56.11 191.27 -43.53
N MET A 353 -54.89 191.05 -43.05
CA MET A 353 -53.82 192.06 -43.05
C MET A 353 -53.46 192.48 -44.48
N VAL A 354 -53.28 191.53 -45.40
CA VAL A 354 -53.00 191.82 -46.82
C VAL A 354 -54.16 192.55 -47.51
N VAL A 355 -55.41 192.20 -47.19
CA VAL A 355 -56.59 192.88 -47.74
C VAL A 355 -56.70 194.32 -47.23
N LEU A 356 -56.39 194.56 -45.96
CA LEU A 356 -56.35 195.90 -45.36
C LEU A 356 -55.24 196.77 -45.97
N GLU A 357 -54.06 196.21 -46.21
CA GLU A 357 -52.94 196.90 -46.87
C GLU A 357 -53.33 197.36 -48.29
N ARG A 358 -53.95 196.48 -49.08
CA ARG A 358 -54.44 196.81 -50.44
C ARG A 358 -55.53 197.88 -50.44
N LYS A 359 -56.42 197.89 -49.43
CA LYS A 359 -57.41 198.98 -49.26
C LYS A 359 -56.74 200.32 -48.98
N ARG A 360 -55.69 200.34 -48.15
CA ARG A 360 -54.89 201.54 -47.87
C ARG A 360 -54.24 202.10 -49.14
N GLU A 361 -53.63 201.23 -49.95
CA GLU A 361 -53.01 201.63 -51.22
C GLU A 361 -54.02 202.20 -52.21
N ALA A 362 -55.22 201.63 -52.31
CA ALA A 362 -56.28 202.14 -53.18
C ALA A 362 -56.79 203.53 -52.76
N ILE A 363 -56.90 203.79 -51.45
CA ILE A 363 -57.29 205.12 -50.93
C ILE A 363 -56.22 206.17 -51.27
N ALA A 364 -54.94 205.82 -51.14
CA ALA A 364 -53.84 206.72 -51.49
C ALA A 364 -53.82 207.08 -52.99
N ALA A 365 -54.16 206.12 -53.87
CA ALA A 365 -54.22 206.35 -55.31
C ALA A 365 -55.36 207.31 -55.74
N VAL A 366 -56.53 207.25 -55.08
CA VAL A 366 -57.66 208.16 -55.34
C VAL A 366 -57.32 209.60 -54.95
N HIS A 367 -56.55 209.79 -53.88
CA HIS A 367 -56.18 211.12 -53.38
C HIS A 367 -55.28 211.91 -54.36
N ASN A 368 -54.55 211.21 -55.24
CA ASN A 368 -53.63 211.81 -56.21
C ASN A 368 -54.31 212.29 -57.50
N LEU A 369 -55.56 211.93 -57.77
CA LEU A 369 -56.30 212.36 -58.98
C LEU A 369 -57.08 213.67 -58.78
N ALA A 370 -57.22 214.16 -57.55
CA ALA A 370 -58.09 215.29 -57.21
C ALA A 370 -57.42 216.67 -57.29
N PHE A 371 -56.13 216.76 -57.59
CA PHE A 371 -55.37 218.01 -57.64
C PHE A 371 -54.50 218.10 -58.88
N ASP A 372 -55.12 218.39 -60.03
CA ASP A 372 -54.50 219.23 -61.05
C ASP A 372 -55.57 220.01 -61.84
N LYS A 373 -55.56 221.33 -61.63
CA LYS A 373 -56.29 222.42 -62.31
C LYS A 373 -55.35 223.64 -62.19
N PRO A 374 -55.43 224.69 -63.03
CA PRO A 374 -55.71 224.80 -64.47
C PRO A 374 -54.70 225.73 -65.21
N SER A 375 -54.74 225.83 -66.56
CA SER A 375 -54.41 227.10 -67.28
C SER A 375 -54.82 227.10 -68.76
N PHE A 376 -55.69 228.06 -69.11
CA PHE A 376 -56.22 228.52 -70.42
C PHE A 376 -57.17 227.62 -71.21
#